data_AF-A0A8T4MWX7-F1
#
_entry.id   AF-A0A8T4MWX7-F1
#
_cell.length_a   1.000
_cell.length_b   1.000
_cell.length_c   1.000
_cell.angle_alpha   90.00
_cell.angle_beta   90.00
_cell.angle_gamma   90.00
#
_symmetry.space_group_name_H-M   'P 1'
#
loop_
_entity.id
_entity.type
_entity.pdbx_description
1 polymer ?
#
loop_
_entity_poly.entity_id
_entity_poly.type
_entity_poly.pdbx_seq_one_letter_code
_entity_poly.pdbx_strand_id
1 'polypeptide(L)'
;MKIRNVLGLGFVAGLVGLVCGLSNSGTSRPTDVDKPVTSVKLYDYRTGEPFEFERYNVPKIEEEKPFSFRPGPIYSEKKVPPLHCSRYVRLAANDLFGIKYPEDNAWDIRNYQGVSEIAVNGTPLEQLVADGKLKPGMIIGITINHPSRYDASAERSGAGYTHAVLYLGMDKNKELCFADQWGTRTRPKISLDDLKRSGTPKEILYIEKN
;
A
#
# COMPACT_ATOMS: atom_id res chain seq x y z
N MET A 1 -20.27 -18.28 42.15
CA MET A 1 -18.96 -18.18 42.82
C MET A 1 -18.44 -16.76 42.59
N LYS A 2 -18.31 -15.95 43.65
CA LYS A 2 -17.74 -14.59 43.63
C LYS A 2 -16.21 -14.71 43.57
N ILE A 3 -15.53 -13.75 42.94
CA ILE A 3 -14.48 -12.89 43.53
C ILE A 3 -14.12 -11.78 42.52
N ARG A 4 -13.86 -10.59 43.07
CA ARG A 4 -13.58 -9.29 42.44
C ARG A 4 -12.06 -8.98 42.48
N ASN A 5 -11.71 -7.86 41.82
CA ASN A 5 -10.52 -7.00 41.98
C ASN A 5 -9.26 -7.50 41.25
N VAL A 6 -8.44 -6.66 40.58
CA VAL A 6 -7.77 -5.41 41.01
C VAL A 6 -7.37 -4.62 39.71
N LEU A 7 -7.80 -3.37 39.47
CA LEU A 7 -7.16 -2.09 39.85
C LEU A 7 -5.67 -1.95 39.46
N GLY A 8 -5.39 -1.22 38.37
CA GLY A 8 -4.06 -0.74 38.02
C GLY A 8 -4.14 0.63 37.33
N LEU A 9 -4.12 1.69 38.14
CA LEU A 9 -3.93 3.08 37.73
C LEU A 9 -2.51 3.28 37.18
N GLY A 10 -2.38 4.13 36.17
CA GLY A 10 -1.10 4.65 35.68
C GLY A 10 -1.29 5.85 34.74
N PHE A 11 -1.62 6.99 35.33
CA PHE A 11 -1.61 8.33 34.74
C PHE A 11 -0.21 8.70 34.21
N VAL A 12 -0.09 9.29 33.01
CA VAL A 12 0.56 10.61 32.77
C VAL A 12 -0.05 11.25 31.50
N ALA A 13 -0.95 12.20 31.69
CA ALA A 13 -1.35 13.14 30.65
C ALA A 13 -0.37 14.32 30.66
N GLY A 14 0.47 14.43 29.63
CA GLY A 14 1.33 15.59 29.39
C GLY A 14 0.51 16.71 28.77
N LEU A 15 -0.20 17.45 29.61
CA LEU A 15 -0.98 18.64 29.24
C LEU A 15 -0.01 19.83 29.18
N VAL A 16 0.47 20.17 27.98
CA VAL A 16 1.23 21.41 27.76
C VAL A 16 0.24 22.57 27.87
N GLY A 17 0.28 23.23 29.03
CA GLY A 17 -0.46 24.46 29.28
C GLY A 17 0.07 25.60 28.42
N LEU A 18 -0.71 25.99 27.42
CA LEU A 18 -0.56 27.29 26.76
C LEU A 18 -1.09 28.36 27.72
N VAL A 19 -0.19 29.03 28.43
CA VAL A 19 -0.53 30.18 29.28
C VAL A 19 -0.69 31.39 28.36
N CYS A 20 -1.92 31.66 27.91
CA CYS A 20 -2.26 32.94 27.32
C CYS A 20 -2.37 33.98 28.45
N GLY A 21 -1.30 34.75 28.63
CA GLY A 21 -1.33 35.95 29.45
C GLY A 21 -2.29 36.98 28.86
N LEU A 22 -3.39 37.24 29.56
CA LEU A 22 -4.21 38.42 29.38
C LEU A 22 -3.44 39.62 29.93
N SER A 23 -2.72 40.33 29.06
CA SER A 23 -2.29 41.70 29.32
C SER A 23 -3.03 42.62 28.37
N ASN A 24 -3.88 43.45 28.96
CA ASN A 24 -4.67 44.46 28.27
C ASN A 24 -3.85 45.75 28.23
N SER A 25 -3.24 46.03 27.07
CA SER A 25 -2.77 47.37 26.72
C SER A 25 -3.02 47.57 25.24
N GLY A 26 -3.92 48.50 24.92
CA GLY A 26 -4.48 48.67 23.58
C GLY A 26 -3.43 48.91 22.51
N THR A 27 -3.63 48.31 21.34
CA THR A 27 -3.14 48.80 20.06
C THR A 27 -3.82 48.03 18.92
N SER A 28 -4.47 48.79 18.03
CA SER A 28 -4.79 48.50 16.62
C SER A 28 -4.93 47.03 16.18
N ARG A 29 -6.17 46.62 15.84
CA ARG A 29 -6.44 45.42 15.03
C ARG A 29 -5.70 45.51 13.67
N PRO A 30 -4.90 44.51 13.26
CA PRO A 30 -4.38 44.45 11.91
C PRO A 30 -5.49 44.02 10.94
N THR A 31 -5.83 44.91 10.01
CA THR A 31 -6.68 44.65 8.85
C THR A 31 -5.81 44.15 7.68
N ASP A 32 -5.46 42.87 7.65
CA ASP A 32 -5.02 42.19 6.41
C ASP A 32 -4.75 40.71 6.71
N VAL A 33 -5.76 39.86 6.52
CA VAL A 33 -5.64 38.38 6.70
C VAL A 33 -5.37 37.67 5.36
N ASP A 34 -5.37 38.39 4.23
CA ASP A 34 -5.32 37.79 2.89
C ASP A 34 -3.98 37.97 2.14
N LYS A 35 -2.94 38.52 2.79
CA LYS A 35 -1.62 38.66 2.16
C LYS A 35 -0.70 37.53 2.61
N PRO A 36 -0.12 36.74 1.68
CA PRO A 36 0.83 35.70 2.05
C PRO A 36 2.04 36.34 2.75
N VAL A 37 2.39 35.82 3.92
CA VAL A 37 3.61 36.23 4.64
C VAL A 37 4.80 35.77 3.80
N THR A 38 5.49 36.71 3.15
CA THR A 38 6.60 36.41 2.23
C THR A 38 7.97 36.38 2.91
N SER A 39 8.05 36.76 4.19
CA SER A 39 9.28 36.63 4.97
C SER A 39 8.98 36.54 6.46
N VAL A 40 9.65 35.62 7.16
CA VAL A 40 9.64 35.50 8.62
C VAL A 40 11.07 35.77 9.08
N LYS A 41 11.25 36.80 9.92
CA LYS A 41 12.53 37.06 10.60
C LYS A 41 12.49 36.39 11.96
N LEU A 42 13.43 35.50 12.23
CA LEU A 42 13.60 34.85 13.52
C LEU A 42 14.76 35.54 14.25
N TYR A 43 14.60 35.75 15.56
CA TYR A 43 15.59 36.39 16.42
C TYR A 43 15.97 35.44 17.55
N ASP A 44 17.23 35.45 17.95
CA ASP A 44 17.68 34.73 19.14
C ASP A 44 17.13 35.45 20.39
N TYR A 45 16.37 34.74 21.21
CA TYR A 45 15.72 35.30 22.40
C TYR A 45 16.69 35.71 23.51
N ARG A 46 17.95 35.26 23.46
CA ARG A 46 18.98 35.57 24.45
C ARG A 46 19.78 36.81 24.09
N THR A 47 20.03 37.03 22.81
CA THR A 47 20.90 38.11 22.32
C THR A 47 20.13 39.21 21.60
N GLY A 48 18.93 38.93 21.09
CA GLY A 48 18.13 39.85 20.27
C GLY A 48 18.60 39.98 18.83
N GLU A 49 19.66 39.26 18.44
CA GLU A 49 20.23 39.33 17.09
C GLU A 49 19.41 38.50 16.09
N PRO A 50 19.29 38.94 14.82
CA PRO A 50 18.59 38.20 13.78
C PRO A 50 19.35 36.91 13.43
N PHE A 51 18.61 35.82 13.28
CA PHE A 51 19.15 34.54 12.86
C PHE A 51 19.29 34.54 11.32
N GLU A 52 20.53 34.60 10.82
CA GLU A 52 20.78 34.33 9.40
C GLU A 52 20.76 32.82 9.16
N PHE A 53 19.70 32.33 8.52
CA PHE A 53 19.72 30.98 7.99
C PHE A 53 20.69 30.95 6.81
N GLU A 54 21.84 30.31 6.99
CA GLU A 54 22.55 29.76 5.84
C GLU A 54 21.54 28.90 5.07
N ARG A 55 21.31 29.23 3.79
CA ARG A 55 20.38 28.49 2.95
C ARG A 55 20.90 27.08 2.78
N TYR A 56 20.52 26.18 3.67
CA TYR A 56 20.68 24.76 3.44
C TYR A 56 19.91 24.42 2.16
N ASN A 57 20.61 23.83 1.22
CA ASN A 57 20.07 23.34 -0.04
C ASN A 57 19.10 22.21 0.30
N VAL A 58 17.86 22.54 0.67
CA VAL A 58 16.81 21.56 0.94
C VAL A 58 16.64 20.79 -0.37
N PRO A 59 16.93 19.48 -0.39
CA PRO A 59 16.75 18.68 -1.60
C PRO A 59 15.31 18.89 -2.06
N LYS A 60 15.15 19.25 -3.33
CA LYS A 60 13.84 19.41 -3.95
C LYS A 60 13.13 18.07 -3.77
N ILE A 61 12.13 18.02 -2.89
CA ILE A 61 11.29 16.82 -2.75
C ILE A 61 10.63 16.66 -4.11
N GLU A 62 11.08 15.69 -4.89
CA GLU A 62 10.40 15.33 -6.12
C GLU A 62 9.01 14.84 -5.71
N GLU A 63 7.99 15.65 -6.00
CA GLU A 63 6.60 15.27 -5.76
C GLU A 63 6.35 13.94 -6.49
N GLU A 64 6.20 12.86 -5.73
CA GLU A 64 5.83 11.57 -6.30
C GLU A 64 4.53 11.78 -7.08
N LYS A 65 4.59 11.55 -8.41
CA LYS A 65 3.41 11.68 -9.26
C LYS A 65 2.28 10.84 -8.65
N PRO A 66 1.08 11.40 -8.45
CA PRO A 66 -0.01 10.68 -7.84
C PRO A 66 -0.28 9.41 -8.66
N PHE A 67 -0.37 8.28 -7.96
CA PHE A 67 -0.70 7.00 -8.57
C PHE A 67 -1.98 7.13 -9.40
N SER A 68 -1.92 6.75 -10.68
CA SER A 68 -3.06 6.75 -11.58
C SER A 68 -3.40 5.31 -11.94
N PHE A 69 -4.60 4.87 -11.57
CA PHE A 69 -5.12 3.55 -11.88
C PHE A 69 -5.10 3.26 -13.38
N ARG A 70 -4.69 2.05 -13.75
CA ARG A 70 -4.71 1.54 -15.12
C ARG A 70 -5.23 0.11 -15.12
N PRO A 71 -6.11 -0.28 -16.05
CA PRO A 71 -6.47 -1.68 -16.22
C PRO A 71 -5.25 -2.50 -16.65
N GLY A 72 -5.28 -3.78 -16.33
CA GLY A 72 -4.32 -4.78 -16.79
C GLY A 72 -4.26 -4.83 -18.31
N PRO A 73 -3.07 -5.00 -18.90
CA PRO A 73 -2.92 -5.19 -20.34
C PRO A 73 -3.59 -6.49 -20.79
N ILE A 74 -4.02 -6.53 -22.06
CA ILE A 74 -4.47 -7.75 -22.73
C ILE A 74 -3.34 -8.21 -23.65
N TYR A 75 -2.90 -9.45 -23.46
CA TYR A 75 -1.84 -10.05 -24.26
C TYR A 75 -2.42 -11.03 -25.28
N SER A 76 -1.71 -11.22 -26.38
CA SER A 76 -2.02 -12.31 -27.31
C SER A 76 -1.75 -13.67 -26.65
N GLU A 77 -2.45 -14.71 -27.10
CA GLU A 77 -2.23 -16.09 -26.60
C GLU A 77 -0.80 -16.58 -26.82
N LYS A 78 -0.11 -16.07 -27.85
CA LYS A 78 1.33 -16.33 -28.05
C LYS A 78 2.18 -15.76 -26.92
N LYS A 79 1.84 -14.57 -26.43
CA LYS A 79 2.59 -13.89 -25.36
C LYS A 79 2.19 -14.42 -23.98
N VAL A 80 0.91 -14.71 -23.75
CA VAL A 80 0.41 -15.36 -22.53
C VAL A 80 -0.60 -16.46 -22.88
N PRO A 81 -0.16 -17.73 -22.96
CA PRO A 81 -1.04 -18.83 -23.31
C PRO A 81 -2.09 -19.08 -22.22
N PRO A 82 -3.22 -19.74 -22.54
CA PRO A 82 -4.22 -20.16 -21.56
C PRO A 82 -3.63 -20.90 -20.36
N LEU A 83 -4.21 -20.72 -19.17
CA LEU A 83 -3.81 -21.36 -17.91
C LEU A 83 -2.45 -20.89 -17.34
N HIS A 84 -1.88 -19.80 -17.85
CA HIS A 84 -0.63 -19.22 -17.33
C HIS A 84 -0.87 -17.91 -16.54
N CYS A 85 -1.63 -18.00 -15.43
CA CYS A 85 -1.92 -16.84 -14.58
C CYS A 85 -0.66 -16.16 -14.05
N SER A 86 0.36 -16.93 -13.65
CA SER A 86 1.64 -16.38 -13.18
C SER A 86 2.33 -15.55 -14.27
N ARG A 87 2.39 -16.06 -15.50
CA ARG A 87 2.98 -15.33 -16.63
C ARG A 87 2.24 -14.01 -16.91
N TYR A 88 0.90 -14.02 -16.84
CA TYR A 88 0.11 -12.81 -16.98
C TYR A 88 0.51 -11.75 -15.94
N VAL A 89 0.43 -12.11 -14.64
CA VAL A 89 0.64 -11.12 -13.57
C VAL A 89 2.07 -10.58 -13.55
N ARG A 90 3.08 -11.40 -13.90
CA ARG A 90 4.48 -10.96 -14.00
C ARG A 90 4.68 -9.94 -15.11
N LEU A 91 4.14 -10.22 -16.30
CA LEU A 91 4.24 -9.28 -17.43
C LEU A 91 3.47 -8.00 -17.15
N ALA A 92 2.27 -8.10 -16.60
CA ALA A 92 1.45 -6.94 -16.25
C ALA A 92 2.11 -6.10 -15.14
N ALA A 93 2.74 -6.73 -14.14
CA ALA A 93 3.47 -6.03 -13.09
C ALA A 93 4.66 -5.23 -13.66
N ASN A 94 5.40 -5.82 -14.60
CA ASN A 94 6.50 -5.14 -15.28
C ASN A 94 6.00 -3.99 -16.16
N ASP A 95 4.99 -4.24 -17.00
CA ASP A 95 4.50 -3.27 -17.97
C ASP A 95 3.83 -2.05 -17.30
N LEU A 96 3.15 -2.26 -16.16
CA LEU A 96 2.43 -1.19 -15.46
C LEU A 96 3.26 -0.50 -14.36
N PHE A 97 4.10 -1.25 -13.65
CA PHE A 97 4.76 -0.78 -12.42
C PHE A 97 6.29 -0.91 -12.45
N GLY A 98 6.86 -1.48 -13.52
CA GLY A 98 8.29 -1.71 -13.65
C GLY A 98 8.83 -2.80 -12.72
N ILE A 99 7.96 -3.65 -12.16
CA ILE A 99 8.34 -4.70 -11.20
C ILE A 99 8.53 -6.02 -11.95
N LYS A 100 9.75 -6.57 -11.90
CA LYS A 100 10.12 -7.82 -12.58
C LYS A 100 10.12 -8.99 -11.61
N TYR A 101 9.01 -9.72 -11.57
CA TYR A 101 8.92 -10.97 -10.81
C TYR A 101 9.58 -12.15 -11.55
N PRO A 102 10.19 -13.10 -10.81
CA PRO A 102 10.83 -14.30 -11.37
C PRO A 102 9.88 -15.18 -12.19
N GLU A 103 10.41 -15.84 -13.23
CA GLU A 103 9.61 -16.68 -14.13
C GLU A 103 9.31 -18.06 -13.53
N ASP A 104 8.15 -18.21 -12.89
CA ASP A 104 7.74 -19.53 -12.37
C ASP A 104 6.21 -19.71 -12.31
N ASN A 105 5.77 -20.86 -11.77
CA ASN A 105 4.41 -21.12 -11.37
C ASN A 105 3.97 -20.15 -10.27
N ALA A 106 2.66 -19.92 -10.17
CA ALA A 106 2.09 -18.96 -9.22
C ALA A 106 2.56 -19.23 -7.77
N TRP A 107 2.62 -20.50 -7.36
CA TRP A 107 2.99 -20.93 -6.02
C TRP A 107 4.50 -21.03 -5.74
N ASP A 108 5.35 -20.96 -6.78
CA ASP A 108 6.81 -21.11 -6.63
C ASP A 108 7.55 -19.77 -6.66
N ILE A 109 6.91 -18.67 -7.11
CA ILE A 109 7.53 -17.33 -7.17
C ILE A 109 8.10 -16.89 -5.81
N ARG A 110 7.44 -17.25 -4.71
CA ARG A 110 7.86 -16.92 -3.33
C ARG A 110 9.23 -17.49 -2.95
N ASN A 111 9.70 -18.53 -3.63
CA ASN A 111 10.94 -19.23 -3.28
C ASN A 111 12.20 -18.52 -3.81
N TYR A 112 12.04 -17.45 -4.59
CA TYR A 112 13.16 -16.75 -5.21
C TYR A 112 13.73 -15.67 -4.30
N GLN A 113 15.06 -15.52 -4.33
CA GLN A 113 15.75 -14.44 -3.62
C GLN A 113 15.24 -13.07 -4.08
N GLY A 114 14.94 -12.20 -3.11
CA GLY A 114 14.42 -10.85 -3.36
C GLY A 114 12.90 -10.77 -3.49
N VAL A 115 12.19 -11.91 -3.45
CA VAL A 115 10.74 -11.93 -3.26
C VAL A 115 10.46 -12.09 -1.77
N SER A 116 9.68 -11.16 -1.22
CA SER A 116 9.18 -11.20 0.15
C SER A 116 7.69 -11.51 0.15
N GLU A 117 7.22 -12.10 1.25
CA GLU A 117 5.82 -12.52 1.41
C GLU A 117 5.17 -11.87 2.64
N ILE A 118 3.88 -11.55 2.51
CA ILE A 118 3.00 -11.17 3.62
C ILE A 118 1.86 -12.18 3.66
N ALA A 119 1.81 -12.99 4.71
CA ALA A 119 0.67 -13.87 4.95
C ALA A 119 -0.58 -13.04 5.26
N VAL A 120 -1.69 -13.29 4.54
CA VAL A 120 -2.94 -12.53 4.71
C VAL A 120 -3.62 -12.91 6.04
N ASN A 121 -3.55 -14.19 6.45
CA ASN A 121 -4.06 -14.69 7.75
C ASN A 121 -5.49 -14.21 8.10
N GLY A 122 -6.38 -14.12 7.11
CA GLY A 122 -7.76 -13.65 7.30
C GLY A 122 -7.93 -12.13 7.43
N THR A 123 -6.83 -11.36 7.36
CA THR A 123 -6.89 -9.89 7.34
C THR A 123 -7.54 -9.42 6.04
N PRO A 124 -8.56 -8.56 6.08
CA PRO A 124 -9.18 -8.02 4.86
C PRO A 124 -8.16 -7.27 3.99
N LEU A 125 -8.25 -7.43 2.66
CA LEU A 125 -7.33 -6.76 1.74
C LEU A 125 -7.45 -5.23 1.83
N GLU A 126 -8.66 -4.74 2.10
CA GLU A 126 -8.96 -3.33 2.33
C GLU A 126 -8.12 -2.76 3.49
N GLN A 127 -7.97 -3.53 4.57
CA GLN A 127 -7.15 -3.15 5.72
C GLN A 127 -5.66 -3.18 5.35
N LEU A 128 -5.20 -4.17 4.59
CA LEU A 128 -3.80 -4.22 4.13
C LEU A 128 -3.45 -3.03 3.23
N VAL A 129 -4.39 -2.52 2.43
CA VAL A 129 -4.19 -1.28 1.67
C VAL A 129 -4.16 -0.05 2.59
N ALA A 130 -5.09 0.03 3.55
CA ALA A 130 -5.12 1.14 4.52
C ALA A 130 -3.84 1.23 5.36
N ASP A 131 -3.28 0.08 5.74
CA ASP A 131 -2.01 -0.05 6.46
C ASP A 131 -0.77 0.15 5.56
N GLY A 132 -0.96 0.34 4.25
CA GLY A 132 0.13 0.50 3.28
C GLY A 132 0.93 -0.78 3.00
N LYS A 133 0.44 -1.95 3.45
CA LYS A 133 1.06 -3.26 3.25
C LYS A 133 0.78 -3.86 1.88
N LEU A 134 -0.38 -3.57 1.30
CA LEU A 134 -0.74 -3.96 -0.06
C LEU A 134 -0.66 -2.74 -0.98
N LYS A 135 0.28 -2.75 -1.93
CA LYS A 135 0.53 -1.64 -2.86
C LYS A 135 0.34 -2.08 -4.32
N PRO A 136 -0.05 -1.17 -5.23
CA PRO A 136 -0.16 -1.49 -6.65
C PRO A 136 1.11 -2.15 -7.19
N GLY A 137 0.92 -3.21 -7.97
CA GLY A 137 2.00 -4.01 -8.54
C GLY A 137 2.40 -5.24 -7.73
N MET A 138 1.89 -5.40 -6.51
CA MET A 138 2.06 -6.63 -5.74
C MET A 138 1.18 -7.76 -6.28
N ILE A 139 1.70 -8.99 -6.23
CA ILE A 139 0.97 -10.21 -6.61
C ILE A 139 0.28 -10.79 -5.38
N ILE A 140 -0.92 -11.33 -5.54
CA ILE A 140 -1.66 -12.01 -4.47
C ILE A 140 -1.89 -13.46 -4.88
N GLY A 141 -1.47 -14.39 -4.02
CA GLY A 141 -1.77 -15.81 -4.14
C GLY A 141 -3.19 -16.12 -3.68
N ILE A 142 -3.96 -16.82 -4.53
CA ILE A 142 -5.39 -17.11 -4.32
C ILE A 142 -5.63 -18.63 -4.33
N THR A 143 -6.17 -19.16 -3.23
CA THR A 143 -6.75 -20.50 -3.24
C THR A 143 -8.09 -20.43 -3.96
N ILE A 144 -8.23 -21.15 -5.07
CA ILE A 144 -9.46 -21.16 -5.85
C ILE A 144 -10.53 -22.01 -5.15
N ASN A 145 -11.80 -21.60 -5.23
CA ASN A 145 -12.92 -22.25 -4.50
C ASN A 145 -13.44 -23.54 -5.17
N HIS A 146 -12.63 -24.18 -6.02
CA HIS A 146 -12.95 -25.46 -6.67
C HIS A 146 -11.68 -26.29 -6.84
N PRO A 147 -11.76 -27.62 -6.97
CA PRO A 147 -10.58 -28.45 -7.18
C PRO A 147 -9.75 -27.98 -8.38
N SER A 148 -8.44 -27.90 -8.20
CA SER A 148 -7.46 -27.63 -9.24
C SER A 148 -6.62 -28.87 -9.49
N ARG A 149 -6.26 -29.12 -10.75
CA ARG A 149 -5.24 -30.14 -11.07
C ARG A 149 -3.86 -29.83 -10.48
N TYR A 150 -3.67 -28.61 -9.97
CA TYR A 150 -2.42 -28.12 -9.38
C TYR A 150 -2.38 -28.17 -7.86
N ASP A 151 -3.47 -28.54 -7.17
CA ASP A 151 -3.57 -28.46 -5.71
C ASP A 151 -2.47 -29.27 -5.02
N ALA A 152 -2.23 -30.52 -5.46
CA ALA A 152 -1.16 -31.35 -4.91
C ALA A 152 0.26 -30.78 -5.11
N SER A 153 0.47 -29.95 -6.15
CA SER A 153 1.76 -29.28 -6.36
C SER A 153 1.89 -28.05 -5.45
N ALA A 154 0.83 -27.26 -5.34
CA ALA A 154 0.77 -26.13 -4.41
C ALA A 154 0.92 -26.57 -2.94
N GLU A 155 0.30 -27.68 -2.53
CA GLU A 155 0.46 -28.25 -1.19
C GLU A 155 1.91 -28.70 -0.93
N ARG A 156 2.55 -29.39 -1.88
CA ARG A 156 3.96 -29.78 -1.76
C ARG A 156 4.91 -28.60 -1.70
N SER A 157 4.59 -27.48 -2.35
CA SER A 157 5.37 -26.23 -2.25
C SER A 157 5.16 -25.49 -0.93
N GLY A 158 4.14 -25.86 -0.14
CA GLY A 158 3.75 -25.16 1.09
C GLY A 158 3.02 -23.83 0.88
N ALA A 159 2.78 -23.42 -0.36
CA ALA A 159 2.12 -22.15 -0.69
C ALA A 159 0.62 -22.16 -0.37
N GLY A 160 -0.06 -23.29 -0.57
CA GLY A 160 -1.50 -23.42 -0.29
C GLY A 160 -2.44 -22.63 -1.22
N TYR A 161 -1.94 -22.19 -2.39
CA TYR A 161 -2.73 -21.56 -3.45
C TYR A 161 -2.24 -21.99 -4.83
N THR A 162 -3.11 -21.93 -5.84
CA THR A 162 -2.78 -22.35 -7.22
C THR A 162 -2.88 -21.24 -8.25
N HIS A 163 -3.37 -20.06 -7.85
CA HIS A 163 -3.66 -18.96 -8.75
C HIS A 163 -3.05 -17.65 -8.26
N ALA A 164 -2.68 -16.76 -9.19
CA ALA A 164 -2.10 -15.46 -8.89
C ALA A 164 -2.93 -14.35 -9.55
N VAL A 165 -3.14 -13.26 -8.81
CA VAL A 165 -3.76 -12.02 -9.30
C VAL A 165 -2.84 -10.83 -9.00
N LEU A 166 -2.88 -9.81 -9.85
CA LEU A 166 -2.11 -8.58 -9.68
C LEU A 166 -3.00 -7.51 -9.04
N TYR A 167 -2.55 -6.87 -7.96
CA TYR A 167 -3.25 -5.71 -7.41
C TYR A 167 -2.93 -4.46 -8.24
N LEU A 168 -3.98 -3.81 -8.77
CA LEU A 168 -3.86 -2.63 -9.64
C LEU A 168 -4.04 -1.30 -8.91
N GLY A 169 -4.33 -1.32 -7.60
CA GLY A 169 -4.71 -0.13 -6.84
C GLY A 169 -6.22 0.08 -6.74
N MET A 170 -6.61 1.30 -6.41
CA MET A 170 -8.01 1.73 -6.34
C MET A 170 -8.40 2.49 -7.61
N ASP A 171 -9.61 2.26 -8.11
CA ASP A 171 -10.14 3.05 -9.22
C ASP A 171 -10.75 4.39 -8.76
N LYS A 172 -11.36 5.14 -9.69
CA LYS A 172 -12.00 6.43 -9.42
C LYS A 172 -13.16 6.36 -8.41
N ASN A 173 -13.74 5.18 -8.19
CA ASN A 173 -14.80 4.94 -7.24
C ASN A 173 -14.25 4.45 -5.88
N LYS A 174 -12.92 4.44 -5.69
CA LYS A 174 -12.22 3.88 -4.52
C LYS A 174 -12.39 2.37 -4.36
N GLU A 175 -12.70 1.66 -5.44
CA GLU A 175 -12.82 0.21 -5.43
C GLU A 175 -11.46 -0.45 -5.66
N LEU A 176 -11.11 -1.46 -4.85
CA LEU A 176 -9.91 -2.28 -5.05
C LEU A 176 -10.04 -3.07 -6.36
N CYS A 177 -9.07 -2.88 -7.24
CA CYS A 177 -9.06 -3.49 -8.57
C CYS A 177 -7.89 -4.46 -8.72
N PHE A 178 -8.15 -5.56 -9.41
CA PHE A 178 -7.17 -6.60 -9.68
C PHE A 178 -7.18 -6.99 -11.16
N ALA A 179 -6.14 -7.67 -11.61
CA ALA A 179 -6.11 -8.29 -12.94
C ALA A 179 -5.45 -9.66 -12.91
N ASP A 180 -5.91 -10.55 -13.78
CA ASP A 180 -5.35 -11.88 -13.93
C ASP A 180 -5.73 -12.53 -15.27
N GLN A 181 -5.29 -13.77 -15.44
CA GLN A 181 -5.75 -14.66 -16.49
C GLN A 181 -6.31 -15.94 -15.89
N TRP A 182 -7.60 -16.16 -16.08
CA TRP A 182 -8.35 -17.30 -15.56
C TRP A 182 -8.74 -18.25 -16.69
N GLY A 183 -8.11 -19.43 -16.75
CA GLY A 183 -8.31 -20.33 -17.88
C GLY A 183 -7.86 -19.69 -19.19
N THR A 184 -8.80 -19.54 -20.12
CA THR A 184 -8.61 -18.87 -21.42
C THR A 184 -8.91 -17.37 -21.36
N ARG A 185 -9.52 -16.87 -20.28
CA ARG A 185 -9.99 -15.49 -20.19
C ARG A 185 -8.98 -14.59 -19.50
N THR A 186 -8.56 -13.53 -20.16
CA THR A 186 -7.89 -12.40 -19.50
C THR A 186 -8.93 -11.51 -18.84
N ARG A 187 -8.74 -11.19 -17.55
CA ARG A 187 -9.58 -10.26 -16.80
C ARG A 187 -8.72 -9.03 -16.46
N PRO A 188 -8.72 -7.99 -17.32
CA PRO A 188 -7.86 -6.82 -17.13
C PRO A 188 -8.31 -5.92 -15.97
N LYS A 189 -9.52 -6.12 -15.45
CA LYS A 189 -10.02 -5.45 -14.26
C LYS A 189 -11.10 -6.34 -13.64
N ILE A 190 -10.92 -6.73 -12.39
CA ILE A 190 -11.94 -7.36 -11.55
C ILE A 190 -12.03 -6.62 -10.22
N SER A 191 -13.24 -6.59 -9.66
CA SER A 191 -13.48 -6.04 -8.32
C SER A 191 -12.98 -6.98 -7.22
N LEU A 192 -12.96 -6.47 -6.00
CA LEU A 192 -12.74 -7.30 -4.83
C LEU A 192 -13.83 -8.36 -4.64
N ASP A 193 -15.08 -8.03 -4.93
CA ASP A 193 -16.18 -9.00 -4.83
C ASP A 193 -16.04 -10.12 -5.86
N ASP A 194 -15.65 -9.79 -7.09
CA ASP A 194 -15.34 -10.78 -8.14
C ASP A 194 -14.18 -11.69 -7.72
N LEU A 195 -13.16 -11.12 -7.08
CA LEU A 195 -12.02 -11.85 -6.54
C LEU A 195 -12.45 -12.81 -5.42
N LYS A 196 -13.20 -12.32 -4.43
CA LYS A 196 -13.73 -13.11 -3.29
C LYS A 196 -14.63 -14.26 -3.74
N ARG A 197 -15.40 -14.07 -4.83
CA ARG A 197 -16.18 -15.18 -5.44
C ARG A 197 -15.28 -16.23 -6.09
N SER A 198 -14.14 -15.83 -6.64
CA SER A 198 -13.20 -16.72 -7.32
C SER A 198 -12.34 -17.55 -6.35
N GLY A 199 -11.99 -16.98 -5.19
CA GLY A 199 -11.12 -17.64 -4.24
C GLY A 199 -10.80 -16.83 -2.99
N THR A 200 -9.96 -17.40 -2.14
CA THR A 200 -9.51 -16.80 -0.88
C THR A 200 -8.05 -16.38 -0.98
N PRO A 201 -7.71 -15.11 -0.70
CA PRO A 201 -6.31 -14.66 -0.61
C PRO A 201 -5.54 -15.40 0.49
N LYS A 202 -4.31 -15.83 0.17
CA LYS A 202 -3.41 -16.51 1.10
C LYS A 202 -2.21 -15.67 1.46
N GLU A 203 -1.56 -15.11 0.45
CA GLU A 203 -0.34 -14.33 0.63
C GLU A 203 -0.22 -13.21 -0.41
N ILE A 204 0.60 -12.23 -0.08
CA ILE A 204 0.98 -11.13 -0.97
C ILE A 204 2.48 -11.25 -1.22
N LEU A 205 2.87 -11.25 -2.48
CA LEU A 205 4.25 -11.29 -2.94
C LEU A 205 4.70 -9.90 -3.40
N TYR A 206 5.85 -9.47 -2.92
CA TYR A 206 6.42 -8.17 -3.25
C TYR A 206 7.93 -8.24 -3.42
N ILE A 207 8.48 -7.29 -4.18
CA ILE A 207 9.91 -7.05 -4.32
C ILE A 207 10.17 -5.65 -3.78
N GLU A 208 11.07 -5.53 -2.81
CA GLU A 208 11.48 -4.23 -2.28
C GLU A 208 12.22 -3.45 -3.38
N LYS A 209 11.81 -2.19 -3.60
CA LYS A 209 12.57 -1.29 -4.46
C LYS A 209 13.75 -0.79 -3.65
N ASN A 210 14.96 -1.20 -4.03
CA ASN A 210 16.21 -0.60 -3.55
C ASN A 210 16.33 0.85 -4.00
#